data_AF-A0A521KYP4-F1
#
_entry.id   AF-A0A521KYP4-F1
#
_cell.length_a   1.000
_cell.length_b   1.000
_cell.length_c   1.000
_cell.angle_alpha   90.00
_cell.angle_beta   90.00
_cell.angle_gamma   90.00
#
_symmetry.space_group_name_H-M   'P 1'
#
loop_
_entity.id
_entity.type
_entity.pdbx_description
1 polymer ?
#
loop_
_entity_poly.entity_id
_entity_poly.type
_entity_poly.pdbx_seq_one_letter_code
_entity_poly.pdbx_strand_id
1 'polypeptide(L)'
;MQVYDHLPMVLAPYVTTTSQPNFRSAVVNTDAFGFRLSSGQDASRDDSVDSTSWWRQNRRALLIGGSFVFGVGAAGDRHTVASVLNARTSHTFLNLGIRAANSTQELIASVPFLDSAELVIVCSGINNLVVGLQSRGRNELYGPLFTEGAIEALATHSVHELAALVQARLGSIGIRSLLN
;
A
#
# COMPACT_ATOMS: atom_id res chain seq x y z
N MET A 1 -33.43 12.76 10.73
CA MET A 1 -32.06 13.24 11.00
C MET A 1 -31.46 12.58 12.22
N GLN A 2 -32.10 12.59 13.39
CA GLN A 2 -31.60 11.95 14.62
C GLN A 2 -31.01 10.53 14.44
N VAL A 3 -31.67 9.65 13.68
CA VAL A 3 -31.14 8.29 13.44
C VAL A 3 -29.81 8.29 12.66
N TYR A 4 -29.64 9.21 11.70
CA TYR A 4 -28.38 9.36 10.95
C TYR A 4 -27.28 9.94 11.83
N ASP A 5 -27.61 10.90 12.69
CA ASP A 5 -26.65 11.56 13.59
C ASP A 5 -26.15 10.64 14.70
N HIS A 6 -26.94 9.64 15.07
CA HIS A 6 -26.60 8.65 16.09
C HIS A 6 -26.07 7.32 15.53
N LEU A 7 -26.04 7.14 14.21
CA LEU A 7 -25.47 5.95 13.59
C LEU A 7 -23.94 6.02 13.68
N PRO A 8 -23.28 5.17 14.50
CA PRO A 8 -21.84 5.26 14.67
C PRO A 8 -21.11 4.91 13.37
N MET A 9 -20.10 5.72 13.03
CA MET A 9 -19.14 5.39 11.97
C MET A 9 -18.12 4.41 12.52
N VAL A 10 -18.12 3.18 11.99
CA VAL A 10 -17.18 2.11 12.32
C VAL A 10 -16.20 1.87 11.17
N LEU A 11 -15.06 1.25 11.46
CA LEU A 11 -14.06 0.94 10.44
C LEU A 11 -14.53 -0.20 9.53
N ALA A 12 -14.50 0.03 8.21
CA ALA A 12 -14.66 -1.01 7.22
C ALA A 12 -13.29 -1.69 6.96
N PRO A 13 -13.22 -3.04 6.91
CA PRO A 13 -11.97 -3.78 7.04
C PRO A 13 -11.01 -3.73 5.84
N TYR A 14 -11.33 -3.08 4.73
CA TYR A 14 -10.59 -3.26 3.48
C TYR A 14 -9.63 -2.10 3.11
N VAL A 15 -9.59 -1.01 3.89
CA VAL A 15 -8.46 -0.04 3.89
C VAL A 15 -7.59 -0.36 5.10
N THR A 16 -6.38 -0.84 4.86
CA THR A 16 -5.50 -1.41 5.89
C THR A 16 -4.20 -0.62 6.00
N THR A 17 -3.10 -1.29 6.32
CA THR A 17 -1.76 -0.73 6.43
C THR A 17 -1.07 -0.58 5.07
N THR A 18 -0.26 0.47 4.94
CA THR A 18 0.83 0.58 3.97
C THR A 18 2.16 0.57 4.72
N SER A 19 3.29 0.63 4.02
CA SER A 19 4.58 0.85 4.68
C SER A 19 4.66 2.28 5.22
N GLN A 20 5.55 2.52 6.18
CA GLN A 20 5.73 3.85 6.73
C GLN A 20 6.06 4.86 5.60
N PRO A 21 5.35 5.99 5.50
CA PRO A 21 5.68 7.07 4.57
C PRO A 21 7.07 7.65 4.80
N ASN A 22 7.71 8.07 3.72
CA ASN A 22 9.01 8.75 3.75
C ASN A 22 10.10 7.98 4.52
N PHE A 23 9.98 6.66 4.59
CA PHE A 23 10.99 5.81 5.20
C PHE A 23 12.26 5.86 4.36
N ARG A 24 13.42 6.00 5.00
CA ARG A 24 14.72 6.03 4.33
C ARG A 24 15.69 5.04 4.95
N SER A 25 16.41 4.32 4.11
CA SER A 25 17.47 3.40 4.52
C SER A 25 18.41 3.09 3.35
N ALA A 26 19.48 2.33 3.60
CA ALA A 26 20.38 1.87 2.55
C ALA A 26 19.75 0.88 1.54
N VAL A 27 18.61 0.27 1.89
CA VAL A 27 18.04 -0.86 1.12
C VAL A 27 16.62 -0.57 0.62
N VAL A 28 15.79 0.06 1.45
CA VAL A 28 14.37 0.33 1.16
C VAL A 28 14.08 1.79 1.45
N ASN A 29 13.50 2.48 0.47
CA ASN A 29 13.00 3.84 0.62
C ASN A 29 11.54 3.91 0.14
N THR A 30 10.71 4.67 0.83
CA THR A 30 9.28 4.82 0.49
C THR A 30 8.89 6.25 0.19
N ASP A 31 7.90 6.45 -0.67
CA ASP A 31 7.36 7.77 -0.94
C ASP A 31 6.44 8.28 0.18
N ALA A 32 5.81 9.43 -0.05
CA ALA A 32 4.90 10.08 0.89
C ALA A 32 3.63 9.25 1.18
N PHE A 33 3.33 8.21 0.40
CA PHE A 33 2.18 7.33 0.56
C PHE A 33 2.58 5.93 1.03
N GLY A 34 3.87 5.70 1.30
CA GLY A 34 4.39 4.44 1.79
C GLY A 34 4.67 3.39 0.70
N PHE A 35 4.58 3.75 -0.58
CA PHE A 35 4.99 2.87 -1.67
C PHE A 35 6.51 2.92 -1.83
N ARG A 36 7.12 1.80 -2.25
CA ARG A 36 8.57 1.76 -2.41
C ARG A 36 9.00 2.53 -3.64
N LEU A 37 10.10 3.27 -3.54
CA LEU A 37 10.71 3.94 -4.69
C LEU A 37 11.22 2.91 -5.71
N SER A 38 11.08 3.23 -7.00
CA SER A 38 11.79 2.54 -8.08
C SER A 38 12.80 3.48 -8.73
N SER A 39 13.84 2.95 -9.36
CA SER A 39 14.78 3.73 -10.15
C SER A 39 14.18 4.07 -11.51
N GLY A 40 14.52 5.22 -12.07
CA GLY A 40 14.15 5.64 -13.41
C GLY A 40 14.80 4.78 -14.51
N GLN A 41 14.55 5.15 -15.77
CA GLN A 41 15.04 4.40 -16.93
C GLN A 41 16.56 4.46 -17.09
N ASP A 42 17.17 5.59 -16.70
CA ASP A 42 18.61 5.76 -16.69
C ASP A 42 19.16 5.43 -15.29
N ALA A 43 19.68 4.21 -15.13
CA ALA A 43 20.28 3.75 -13.88
C ALA A 43 21.56 4.50 -13.48
N SER A 44 22.13 5.32 -14.37
CA SER A 44 23.27 6.18 -14.06
C SER A 44 22.87 7.52 -13.44
N ARG A 45 21.57 7.85 -13.48
CA ARG A 45 21.00 9.03 -12.82
C ARG A 45 20.37 8.63 -11.50
N ASP A 46 20.49 9.51 -10.51
CA ASP A 46 19.78 9.40 -9.24
C ASP A 46 18.33 9.88 -9.39
N ASP A 47 17.62 9.33 -10.39
CA ASP A 47 16.22 9.63 -10.65
C ASP A 47 15.37 8.52 -10.02
N SER A 48 14.69 8.85 -8.91
CA SER A 48 13.69 7.97 -8.30
C SER A 48 12.30 8.24 -8.85
N VAL A 49 11.56 7.17 -9.10
CA VAL A 49 10.14 7.19 -9.42
C VAL A 49 9.36 6.96 -8.14
N ASP A 50 8.50 7.93 -7.82
CA ASP A 50 7.57 7.91 -6.70
C ASP A 50 6.15 8.22 -7.20
N SER A 51 5.15 8.13 -6.32
CA SER A 51 3.75 8.41 -6.70
C SER A 51 3.53 9.81 -7.28
N THR A 52 4.33 10.80 -6.94
CA THR A 52 4.22 12.19 -7.43
C THR A 52 4.97 12.39 -8.74
N SER A 53 6.18 11.85 -8.88
CA SER A 53 7.02 11.95 -10.07
C SER A 53 6.52 11.09 -11.22
N TRP A 54 5.80 10.02 -10.92
CA TRP A 54 5.15 9.14 -11.90
C TRP A 54 4.15 9.89 -12.79
N TRP A 55 3.41 10.86 -12.26
CA TRP A 55 2.45 11.66 -13.04
C TRP A 55 3.11 12.50 -14.14
N ARG A 56 4.40 12.84 -13.98
CA ARG A 56 5.17 13.62 -14.95
C ARG A 56 5.82 12.77 -16.04
N GLN A 57 5.64 11.45 -15.99
CA GLN A 57 6.22 10.52 -16.96
C GLN A 57 5.35 10.44 -18.20
N ASN A 58 5.98 10.28 -19.37
CA ASN A 58 5.26 10.15 -20.63
C ASN A 58 4.56 8.79 -20.73
N ARG A 59 5.31 7.69 -20.52
CA ARG A 59 4.82 6.32 -20.69
C ARG A 59 4.62 5.65 -19.34
N ARG A 60 3.47 5.90 -18.73
CA ARG A 60 3.16 5.49 -17.36
C ARG A 60 2.74 4.03 -17.29
N ALA A 61 3.37 3.26 -16.40
CA ALA A 61 2.99 1.88 -16.12
C ALA A 61 2.89 1.61 -14.61
N LEU A 62 2.13 0.59 -14.25
CA LEU A 62 1.95 0.14 -12.87
C LEU A 62 2.45 -1.29 -12.71
N LEU A 63 3.16 -1.53 -11.60
CA LEU A 63 3.42 -2.87 -11.09
C LEU A 63 2.68 -3.04 -9.77
N ILE A 64 1.68 -3.90 -9.75
CA ILE A 64 0.76 -4.11 -8.63
C ILE A 64 0.99 -5.48 -8.02
N GLY A 65 1.04 -5.57 -6.69
CA GLY A 65 1.10 -6.86 -6.01
C GLY A 65 1.49 -6.80 -4.54
N GLY A 66 1.79 -7.96 -3.98
CA GLY A 66 2.15 -8.12 -2.58
C GLY A 66 3.62 -7.79 -2.28
N SER A 67 4.19 -8.54 -1.32
CA SER A 67 5.59 -8.41 -0.87
C SER A 67 6.62 -8.64 -1.98
N PHE A 68 6.31 -9.47 -2.98
CA PHE A 68 7.16 -9.70 -4.14
C PHE A 68 7.36 -8.42 -4.96
N VAL A 69 6.26 -7.71 -5.28
CA VAL A 69 6.31 -6.44 -6.02
C VAL A 69 6.97 -5.36 -5.19
N PHE A 70 6.67 -5.30 -3.88
CA PHE A 70 7.37 -4.41 -2.94
C PHE A 70 8.89 -4.67 -2.92
N GLY A 71 9.34 -5.86 -3.36
CA GLY A 71 10.76 -6.21 -3.44
C GLY A 71 11.34 -6.66 -2.11
N VAL A 72 10.56 -7.36 -1.29
CA VAL A 72 11.10 -8.04 -0.10
C VAL A 72 12.20 -9.01 -0.54
N GLY A 73 13.39 -8.86 0.04
CA GLY A 73 14.60 -9.62 -0.34
C GLY A 73 15.49 -8.93 -1.38
N ALA A 74 15.08 -7.80 -1.96
CA ALA A 74 15.93 -7.02 -2.86
C ALA A 74 17.02 -6.26 -2.09
N ALA A 75 18.23 -6.23 -2.62
CA ALA A 75 19.39 -5.55 -2.01
C ALA A 75 19.33 -4.01 -2.06
N GLY A 76 18.35 -3.43 -2.75
CA GLY A 76 18.18 -1.98 -2.90
C GLY A 76 17.01 -1.65 -3.81
N ASP A 77 16.56 -0.40 -3.82
CA ASP A 77 15.43 0.04 -4.67
C ASP A 77 15.69 -0.23 -6.16
N ARG A 78 16.92 -0.04 -6.64
CA ARG A 78 17.34 -0.35 -8.02
C ARG A 78 17.23 -1.82 -8.42
N HIS A 79 17.13 -2.73 -7.45
CA HIS A 79 17.06 -4.17 -7.68
C HIS A 79 15.63 -4.73 -7.58
N THR A 80 14.63 -3.87 -7.41
CA THR A 80 13.22 -4.29 -7.46
C THR A 80 12.80 -4.57 -8.90
N VAL A 81 11.75 -5.37 -9.08
CA VAL A 81 11.20 -5.68 -10.41
C VAL A 81 10.82 -4.41 -11.16
N ALA A 82 10.19 -3.43 -10.49
CA ALA A 82 9.83 -2.15 -11.09
C ALA A 82 11.06 -1.41 -11.65
N SER A 83 12.14 -1.30 -10.86
CA SER A 83 13.38 -0.66 -11.31
C SER A 83 14.04 -1.39 -12.48
N VAL A 84 14.04 -2.73 -12.45
CA VAL A 84 14.58 -3.54 -13.55
C VAL A 84 13.75 -3.37 -14.83
N LEU A 85 12.42 -3.26 -14.71
CA LEU A 85 11.53 -2.98 -15.85
C LEU A 85 11.74 -1.57 -16.39
N ASN A 86 11.94 -0.56 -15.52
CA ASN A 86 12.26 0.81 -15.94
C ASN A 86 13.54 0.85 -16.75
N ALA A 87 14.59 0.14 -16.31
CA ALA A 87 15.86 0.10 -17.03
C ALA A 87 15.81 -0.68 -18.36
N ARG A 88 14.78 -1.50 -18.59
CA ARG A 88 14.70 -2.42 -19.74
C ARG A 88 13.58 -2.10 -20.73
N THR A 89 12.71 -1.16 -20.40
CA THR A 89 11.55 -0.80 -21.23
C THR A 89 11.45 0.71 -21.35
N SER A 90 10.63 1.17 -22.29
CA SER A 90 10.32 2.60 -22.42
C SER A 90 9.18 3.07 -21.52
N HIS A 91 8.65 2.19 -20.64
CA HIS A 91 7.66 2.58 -19.64
C HIS A 91 8.34 2.94 -18.31
N THR A 92 7.66 3.77 -17.54
CA THR A 92 8.03 4.11 -16.16
C THR A 92 7.01 3.48 -15.21
N PHE A 93 7.43 2.40 -14.56
CA PHE A 93 6.71 1.63 -13.57
C PHE A 93 6.75 2.28 -12.19
N LEU A 94 5.56 2.60 -11.67
CA LEU A 94 5.34 2.83 -10.25
C LEU A 94 5.22 1.48 -9.53
N ASN A 95 5.94 1.34 -8.42
CA ASN A 95 5.87 0.16 -7.57
C ASN A 95 4.72 0.30 -6.56
N LEU A 96 3.59 -0.33 -6.85
CA LEU A 96 2.41 -0.37 -5.96
C LEU A 96 2.38 -1.63 -5.10
N GLY A 97 3.57 -2.12 -4.72
CA GLY A 97 3.72 -3.27 -3.86
C GLY A 97 3.27 -2.96 -2.43
N ILE A 98 2.44 -3.82 -1.84
CA ILE A 98 2.08 -3.72 -0.42
C ILE A 98 2.41 -5.02 0.29
N ARG A 99 3.20 -4.93 1.36
CA ARG A 99 3.59 -6.09 2.15
C ARG A 99 2.35 -6.73 2.78
N ALA A 100 2.25 -8.06 2.65
CA ALA A 100 1.13 -8.84 3.14
C ALA A 100 -0.26 -8.43 2.58
N ALA A 101 -0.32 -7.65 1.50
CA ALA A 101 -1.61 -7.30 0.89
C ALA A 101 -2.22 -8.48 0.13
N ASN A 102 -3.54 -8.63 0.22
CA ASN A 102 -4.29 -9.49 -0.68
C ASN A 102 -4.66 -8.73 -1.98
N SER A 103 -5.22 -9.44 -2.95
CA SER A 103 -5.60 -8.88 -4.25
C SER A 103 -6.57 -7.68 -4.16
N THR A 104 -7.44 -7.66 -3.15
CA THR A 104 -8.40 -6.56 -2.96
C THR A 104 -7.68 -5.29 -2.51
N GLN A 105 -6.76 -5.41 -1.54
CA GLN A 105 -5.96 -4.29 -1.05
C GLN A 105 -5.03 -3.74 -2.14
N GLU A 106 -4.45 -4.64 -2.93
CA GLU A 106 -3.63 -4.29 -4.10
C GLU A 106 -4.44 -3.52 -5.15
N LEU A 107 -5.67 -3.96 -5.45
CA LEU A 107 -6.57 -3.27 -6.35
C LEU A 107 -6.91 -1.86 -5.84
N ILE A 108 -7.35 -1.73 -4.59
CA ILE A 108 -7.72 -0.43 -3.99
C ILE A 108 -6.56 0.55 -4.06
N ALA A 109 -5.34 0.10 -3.72
CA ALA A 109 -4.15 0.94 -3.78
C ALA A 109 -3.81 1.43 -5.19
N SER A 110 -4.24 0.69 -6.22
CA SER A 110 -4.01 1.06 -7.62
C SER A 110 -5.05 1.99 -8.21
N VAL A 111 -6.26 2.07 -7.62
CA VAL A 111 -7.38 2.89 -8.12
C VAL A 111 -6.97 4.33 -8.45
N PRO A 112 -6.16 5.04 -7.63
CA PRO A 112 -5.77 6.42 -7.95
C PRO A 112 -4.94 6.58 -9.23
N PHE A 113 -4.33 5.52 -9.75
CA PHE A 113 -3.39 5.56 -10.86
C PHE A 113 -3.88 4.83 -12.12
N LEU A 114 -4.86 3.93 -11.98
CA LEU A 114 -5.26 2.98 -13.03
C LEU A 114 -5.64 3.64 -14.36
N ASP A 115 -6.44 4.72 -14.31
CA ASP A 115 -6.96 5.39 -15.52
C ASP A 115 -5.84 6.00 -16.39
N SER A 116 -4.71 6.37 -15.77
CA SER A 116 -3.60 7.05 -16.46
C SER A 116 -2.44 6.13 -16.82
N ALA A 117 -2.56 4.82 -16.56
CA ALA A 117 -1.55 3.83 -16.87
C ALA A 117 -1.75 3.25 -18.28
N GLU A 118 -0.71 3.29 -19.11
CA GLU A 118 -0.69 2.62 -20.42
C GLU A 118 -0.56 1.10 -20.29
N LEU A 119 0.10 0.64 -19.22
CA LEU A 119 0.38 -0.76 -18.96
C LEU A 119 0.25 -1.06 -17.47
N VAL A 120 -0.42 -2.15 -17.16
CA VAL A 120 -0.57 -2.65 -15.80
C VAL A 120 -0.09 -4.10 -15.74
N ILE A 121 0.89 -4.37 -14.87
CA ILE A 121 1.35 -5.72 -14.57
C ILE A 121 0.90 -6.07 -13.16
N VAL A 122 0.21 -7.20 -13.01
CA VAL A 122 -0.30 -7.69 -11.73
C VAL A 122 0.43 -8.96 -11.32
N CYS A 123 1.07 -8.94 -10.15
CA CYS A 123 1.71 -10.09 -9.52
C CYS A 123 1.04 -10.34 -8.14
N SER A 124 -0.11 -11.03 -8.16
CA SER A 124 -1.04 -11.13 -7.03
C SER A 124 -1.37 -12.59 -6.66
N GLY A 125 -2.18 -12.77 -5.61
CA GLY A 125 -2.90 -14.00 -5.34
C GLY A 125 -2.26 -14.92 -4.29
N ILE A 126 -0.94 -14.90 -4.11
CA ILE A 126 -0.29 -15.77 -3.12
C ILE A 126 -0.76 -15.47 -1.70
N ASN A 127 -0.96 -14.18 -1.39
CA ASN A 127 -1.44 -13.76 -0.08
C ASN A 127 -2.90 -14.19 0.13
N ASN A 128 -3.76 -14.10 -0.90
CA ASN A 128 -5.13 -14.63 -0.82
C ASN A 128 -5.15 -16.13 -0.50
N LEU A 129 -4.26 -16.91 -1.11
CA LEU A 129 -4.14 -18.34 -0.82
C LEU A 129 -3.70 -18.56 0.63
N VAL A 130 -2.61 -17.90 1.06
CA VAL A 130 -2.05 -18.05 2.41
C VAL A 130 -3.07 -17.64 3.48
N VAL A 131 -3.67 -16.45 3.35
CA VAL A 131 -4.67 -16.00 4.30
C VAL A 131 -5.96 -16.81 4.21
N GLY A 132 -6.33 -17.32 3.04
CA GLY A 132 -7.47 -18.23 2.87
C GLY A 132 -7.31 -19.52 3.68
N LEU A 133 -6.11 -20.07 3.74
CA LEU A 133 -5.79 -21.27 4.54
C LEU A 133 -5.76 -21.00 6.05
N GLN A 134 -5.48 -19.77 6.47
CA GLN A 134 -5.36 -19.36 7.87
C GLN A 134 -6.65 -18.72 8.42
N SER A 135 -7.54 -18.30 7.53
CA SER A 135 -8.72 -17.50 7.82
C SER A 135 -9.71 -18.24 8.71
N ARG A 136 -10.35 -17.47 9.58
CA ARG A 136 -11.52 -17.92 10.35
C ARG A 136 -12.87 -17.61 9.66
N GLY A 137 -12.85 -17.19 8.40
CA GLY A 137 -14.06 -16.86 7.63
C GLY A 137 -14.72 -15.54 8.02
N ARG A 138 -13.95 -14.56 8.50
CA ARG A 138 -14.48 -13.35 9.17
C ARG A 138 -14.96 -12.24 8.23
N ASN A 139 -14.65 -12.32 6.94
CA ASN A 139 -15.05 -11.33 5.94
C ASN A 139 -15.38 -12.02 4.62
N GLU A 140 -16.67 -12.28 4.41
CA GLU A 140 -17.16 -12.99 3.22
C GLU A 140 -17.15 -12.12 1.96
N LEU A 141 -17.24 -10.79 2.11
CA LEU A 141 -17.36 -9.87 0.98
C LEU A 141 -16.02 -9.57 0.31
N TYR A 142 -14.98 -9.27 1.10
CA TYR A 142 -13.66 -8.85 0.59
C TYR A 142 -12.55 -9.87 0.82
N GLY A 143 -12.87 -10.98 1.48
CA GLY A 143 -11.93 -12.04 1.82
C GLY A 143 -11.05 -11.74 3.04
N PRO A 144 -10.23 -12.72 3.45
CA PRO A 144 -9.42 -12.61 4.66
C PRO A 144 -8.22 -11.66 4.51
N LEU A 145 -7.72 -11.21 5.66
CA LEU A 145 -6.59 -10.30 5.80
C LEU A 145 -5.59 -10.88 6.80
N PHE A 146 -4.29 -10.64 6.61
CA PHE A 146 -3.28 -11.08 7.58
C PHE A 146 -3.50 -10.54 8.99
N THR A 147 -4.13 -9.36 9.11
CA THR A 147 -4.45 -8.72 10.40
C THR A 147 -5.95 -8.76 10.72
N GLU A 148 -6.68 -9.78 10.25
CA GLU A 148 -8.15 -9.85 10.39
C GLU A 148 -8.63 -9.72 11.84
N GLY A 149 -7.94 -10.33 12.81
CA GLY A 149 -8.35 -10.24 14.22
C GLY A 149 -8.14 -8.85 14.83
N ALA A 150 -7.08 -8.15 14.44
CA ALA A 150 -6.85 -6.78 14.89
C ALA A 150 -7.87 -5.81 14.25
N ILE A 151 -8.13 -5.98 12.95
CA ILE A 151 -9.09 -5.14 12.22
C ILE A 151 -10.51 -5.36 12.75
N GLU A 152 -10.90 -6.62 13.02
CA GLU A 152 -12.18 -6.95 13.64
C GLU A 152 -12.34 -6.27 15.02
N ALA A 153 -11.33 -6.38 15.89
CA ALA A 153 -11.37 -5.73 17.21
C ALA A 153 -11.47 -4.20 17.12
N LEU A 154 -10.86 -3.58 16.11
CA LEU A 154 -10.99 -2.15 15.86
C LEU A 154 -12.37 -1.80 15.29
N ALA A 155 -12.93 -2.64 14.42
CA ALA A 155 -14.24 -2.43 13.79
C ALA A 155 -15.42 -2.50 14.77
N THR A 156 -15.24 -3.05 15.97
CA THR A 156 -16.28 -3.03 17.03
C THR A 156 -16.39 -1.69 17.74
N HIS A 157 -15.52 -0.71 17.43
CA HIS A 157 -15.51 0.61 18.02
C HIS A 157 -15.74 1.67 16.94
N SER A 158 -16.34 2.79 17.31
CA SER A 158 -16.48 3.93 16.42
C SER A 158 -15.13 4.62 16.19
N VAL A 159 -14.98 5.27 15.05
CA VAL A 159 -13.77 6.04 14.70
C VAL A 159 -13.47 7.12 15.75
N HIS A 160 -14.50 7.71 16.36
CA HIS A 160 -14.35 8.72 17.41
C HIS A 160 -13.78 8.14 18.71
N GLU A 161 -14.23 6.95 19.13
CA GLU A 161 -13.71 6.27 20.31
C GLU A 161 -12.23 5.88 20.12
N LEU A 162 -11.90 5.35 18.93
CA LEU A 162 -10.52 5.02 18.59
C LEU A 162 -9.62 6.26 18.59
N ALA A 163 -10.09 7.38 18.03
CA ALA A 163 -9.35 8.64 18.04
C ALA A 163 -9.09 9.16 19.46
N ALA A 164 -10.11 9.14 20.33
CA ALA A 164 -9.98 9.57 21.72
C ALA A 164 -9.00 8.71 22.52
N LEU A 165 -9.04 7.38 22.33
CA LEU A 165 -8.12 6.43 22.96
C LEU A 165 -6.66 6.69 22.56
N VAL A 166 -6.42 6.95 21.27
CA VAL A 166 -5.09 7.27 20.73
C VAL A 166 -4.57 8.57 21.32
N GLN A 167 -5.37 9.64 21.33
CA GLN A 167 -4.97 10.94 21.88
C GLN A 167 -4.61 10.85 23.37
N ALA A 168 -5.38 10.07 24.15
CA ALA A 168 -5.14 9.89 25.57
C ALA A 168 -3.86 9.11 25.90
N ARG A 169 -3.39 8.21 25.00
CA ARG A 169 -2.25 7.31 25.27
C ARG A 169 -0.96 7.63 24.51
N LEU A 170 -1.03 8.31 23.36
CA LEU A 170 0.11 8.50 22.45
C LEU A 170 0.70 9.92 22.44
N GLY A 171 0.33 10.79 23.38
CA GLY A 171 0.89 12.14 23.51
C GLY A 171 2.43 12.21 23.63
N SER A 172 3.12 11.08 23.82
CA SER A 172 4.58 10.96 23.91
C SER A 172 5.25 10.24 22.72
N ILE A 173 4.51 9.73 21.72
CA ILE A 173 5.06 9.01 20.55
C ILE A 173 4.86 9.85 19.29
N GLY A 174 5.93 10.11 18.54
CA GLY A 174 5.89 10.90 17.31
C GLY A 174 4.89 10.36 16.28
N ILE A 175 4.07 11.25 15.72
CA ILE A 175 3.00 10.93 14.76
C ILE A 175 3.63 10.50 13.41
N ARG A 176 3.16 9.38 12.86
CA ARG A 176 3.51 8.91 11.51
C ARG A 176 2.28 9.07 10.61
N SER A 177 2.07 10.28 10.07
CA SER A 177 0.87 10.61 9.28
C SER A 177 0.99 10.15 7.82
N LEU A 178 -0.14 9.74 7.24
CA LEU A 178 -0.33 9.55 5.80
C LEU A 178 -0.95 10.80 5.13
N LEU A 179 -1.48 11.72 5.92
CA LEU A 179 -2.13 12.94 5.49
C LEU A 179 -1.27 14.11 5.95
N ASN A 180 -0.66 14.80 4.99
CA ASN A 180 -0.02 16.11 5.20
C ASN A 180 -0.94 17.18 4.64
#